data_AF-A0AA96EM02-F1
#
_entry.id   AF-A0AA96EM02-F1
#
_cell.length_a   1.000
_cell.length_b   1.000
_cell.length_c   1.000
_cell.angle_alpha   90.00
_cell.angle_beta   90.00
_cell.angle_gamma   90.00
#
_symmetry.space_group_name_H-M   'P 1'
#
loop_
_entity.id
_entity.type
_entity.pdbx_description
1 polymer ?
#
loop_
_entity_poly.entity_id
_entity_poly.type
_entity_poly.pdbx_seq_one_letter_code
_entity_poly.pdbx_strand_id
1 'polypeptide(L)'
;MNNGLPKPAKRYGLVSQNVDEWGCGVACVASLTGTPYAEAKERLETTKGAGINVQPKGLELHDIALALQTYGKYVVADWQERDLASYPNGTIVCIGDKDASRDSHHYMLKTPSGWMDPWHNMDRKPREAGFRQTYPRGKYFLVALVPKRRTAVR
;
A
#
# COMPACT_ATOMS: atom_id res chain seq x y z
N MET A 1 3.04 -5.52 -33.35
CA MET A 1 2.47 -4.79 -32.19
C MET A 1 3.37 -5.07 -31.00
N ASN A 2 3.90 -4.05 -30.32
CA ASN A 2 4.79 -4.23 -29.18
C ASN A 2 4.01 -4.87 -28.03
N ASN A 3 4.20 -6.17 -27.78
CA ASN A 3 3.71 -6.87 -26.60
C ASN A 3 4.56 -6.50 -25.38
N GLY A 4 4.67 -5.20 -25.09
CA GLY A 4 5.45 -4.66 -23.99
C GLY A 4 4.84 -5.08 -22.67
N LEU A 5 5.27 -6.24 -22.16
CA LEU A 5 4.93 -6.70 -20.82
C LEU A 5 5.18 -5.56 -19.82
N PRO A 6 4.27 -5.32 -18.86
CA PRO A 6 4.40 -4.22 -17.93
C PRO A 6 5.71 -4.37 -17.15
N LYS A 7 6.52 -3.30 -17.12
CA LYS A 7 7.83 -3.32 -16.44
C LYS A 7 7.64 -3.70 -14.96
N PRO A 8 8.43 -4.64 -14.43
CA PRO A 8 8.36 -5.00 -13.02
C PRO A 8 8.70 -3.80 -12.15
N ALA A 9 7.98 -3.64 -11.03
CA ALA A 9 8.40 -2.70 -10.01
C ALA A 9 9.68 -3.21 -9.34
N LYS A 10 10.60 -2.30 -9.01
CA LYS A 10 11.69 -2.66 -8.11
C LYS A 10 11.10 -2.88 -6.72
N ARG A 11 11.43 -3.99 -6.06
CA ARG A 11 11.04 -4.19 -4.65
C ARG A 11 11.52 -3.01 -3.80
N TYR A 12 10.62 -2.45 -3.00
CA TYR A 12 10.80 -1.22 -2.22
C TYR A 12 11.09 0.04 -3.05
N GLY A 13 10.81 0.01 -4.35
CA GLY A 13 10.89 1.16 -5.24
C GLY A 13 9.66 2.07 -5.15
N LEU A 14 9.76 3.25 -5.76
CA LEU A 14 8.64 4.18 -5.90
C LEU A 14 7.62 3.60 -6.89
N VAL A 15 6.36 3.53 -6.46
CA VAL A 15 5.23 3.13 -7.31
C VAL A 15 4.11 4.11 -7.06
N SER A 16 3.74 4.89 -8.09
CA SER A 16 2.65 5.88 -7.99
C SER A 16 1.30 5.22 -8.23
N GLN A 17 0.26 5.70 -7.56
CA GLN A 17 -1.13 5.31 -7.86
C GLN A 17 -1.75 6.07 -9.05
N ASN A 18 -0.96 6.68 -9.94
CA ASN A 18 -1.45 7.63 -10.95
C ASN A 18 -2.57 7.09 -11.86
N VAL A 19 -2.61 5.77 -12.08
CA VAL A 19 -3.59 5.12 -12.96
C VAL A 19 -4.94 4.81 -12.27
N ASP A 20 -5.00 4.80 -10.94
CA ASP A 20 -6.24 4.53 -10.19
C ASP A 20 -6.47 5.54 -9.08
N GLU A 21 -7.69 6.08 -9.00
CA GLU A 21 -8.04 7.06 -7.98
C GLU A 21 -7.82 6.50 -6.55
N TRP A 22 -8.08 5.20 -6.36
CA TRP A 22 -8.00 4.52 -5.07
C TRP A 22 -6.88 3.46 -5.00
N GLY A 23 -5.84 3.64 -5.81
CA GLY A 23 -4.74 2.67 -5.99
C GLY A 23 -3.63 2.67 -4.94
N CYS A 24 -3.75 3.39 -3.81
CA CYS A 24 -2.68 3.49 -2.80
C CYS A 24 -2.24 2.11 -2.26
N GLY A 25 -3.20 1.22 -1.99
CA GLY A 25 -2.92 -0.15 -1.55
C GLY A 25 -2.23 -0.99 -2.63
N VAL A 26 -2.64 -0.84 -3.90
CA VAL A 26 -2.02 -1.53 -5.04
C VAL A 26 -0.56 -1.14 -5.19
N ALA A 27 -0.27 0.15 -5.14
CA ALA A 27 1.09 0.65 -5.22
C ALA A 27 1.98 0.13 -4.06
N CYS A 28 1.44 0.07 -2.85
CA CYS A 28 2.14 -0.50 -1.70
C CYS A 28 2.44 -1.99 -1.91
N VAL A 29 1.48 -2.79 -2.37
CA VAL A 29 1.68 -4.22 -2.65
C VAL A 29 2.70 -4.41 -3.77
N ALA A 30 2.55 -3.73 -4.90
CA ALA A 30 3.48 -3.80 -6.03
C ALA A 30 4.92 -3.46 -5.62
N SER A 31 5.11 -2.41 -4.82
CA SER A 31 6.43 -2.06 -4.28
C SER A 31 6.95 -3.11 -3.31
N LEU A 32 6.12 -3.64 -2.40
CA LEU A 32 6.52 -4.65 -1.43
C LEU A 32 6.96 -5.96 -2.09
N THR A 33 6.26 -6.38 -3.14
CA THR A 33 6.49 -7.65 -3.84
C THR A 33 7.50 -7.53 -4.98
N GLY A 34 7.71 -6.32 -5.51
CA GLY A 34 8.50 -6.10 -6.72
C GLY A 34 7.77 -6.58 -7.98
N THR A 35 6.44 -6.58 -7.97
CA THR A 35 5.63 -6.96 -9.15
C THR A 35 5.12 -5.73 -9.90
N PRO A 36 4.82 -5.84 -11.21
CA PRO A 36 4.19 -4.75 -11.93
C PRO A 36 2.87 -4.32 -11.26
N TYR A 37 2.57 -3.01 -11.31
CA TYR A 37 1.34 -2.47 -10.70
C TYR A 37 0.08 -3.19 -11.22
N ALA A 38 0.01 -3.48 -12.52
CA ALA A 38 -1.13 -4.16 -13.12
C ALA A 38 -1.35 -5.58 -12.55
N GLU A 39 -0.26 -6.32 -12.29
CA GLU A 39 -0.36 -7.66 -11.70
C GLU A 39 -0.79 -7.58 -10.22
N ALA A 40 -0.24 -6.62 -9.46
CA ALA A 40 -0.68 -6.38 -8.09
C ALA A 40 -2.17 -6.00 -8.04
N LYS A 41 -2.62 -5.15 -8.97
CA LYS A 41 -4.01 -4.73 -9.12
C LYS A 41 -4.92 -5.92 -9.35
N GLU A 42 -4.61 -6.76 -10.33
CA GLU A 42 -5.42 -7.94 -10.68
C GLU A 42 -5.66 -8.86 -9.48
N ARG A 43 -4.60 -9.15 -8.71
CA ARG A 43 -4.73 -10.00 -7.50
C ARG A 43 -5.55 -9.33 -6.41
N LEU A 44 -5.39 -8.02 -6.23
CA LEU A 44 -6.15 -7.26 -5.24
C LEU A 44 -7.64 -7.15 -5.63
N GLU A 45 -7.94 -6.91 -6.90
CA GLU A 45 -9.32 -6.89 -7.42
C GLU A 45 -9.97 -8.27 -7.35
N THR A 46 -9.20 -9.34 -7.59
CA THR A 46 -9.67 -10.73 -7.38
C THR A 46 -10.03 -10.97 -5.92
N THR A 47 -9.19 -10.49 -4.99
CA THR A 47 -9.41 -10.65 -3.54
C THR A 47 -10.63 -9.83 -3.08
N LYS A 48 -10.72 -8.59 -3.54
CA LYS A 48 -11.83 -7.67 -3.27
C LYS A 48 -13.15 -8.12 -3.90
N GLY A 49 -13.10 -8.85 -5.02
CA GLY A 49 -14.25 -9.24 -5.82
C GLY A 49 -14.79 -8.13 -6.74
N ALA A 50 -14.09 -7.00 -6.86
CA ALA A 50 -14.48 -5.86 -7.68
C ALA A 50 -13.28 -4.98 -8.04
N GLY A 51 -13.45 -4.06 -8.99
CA GLY A 51 -12.42 -3.11 -9.37
C GLY A 51 -12.03 -2.15 -8.23
N ILE A 52 -10.78 -1.67 -8.21
CA ILE A 52 -10.26 -0.79 -7.13
C ILE A 52 -11.08 0.51 -7.01
N ASN A 53 -11.51 1.08 -8.15
CA ASN A 53 -12.31 2.31 -8.17
C ASN A 53 -13.83 2.05 -8.08
N VAL A 54 -14.27 0.78 -8.02
CA VAL A 54 -15.68 0.38 -7.87
C VAL A 54 -16.04 0.35 -6.38
N GLN A 55 -17.28 0.70 -6.04
CA GLN A 55 -17.74 0.73 -4.66
C GLN A 55 -17.78 -0.66 -4.02
N PRO A 56 -17.33 -0.81 -2.74
CA PRO A 56 -16.69 0.21 -1.92
C PRO A 56 -15.31 0.59 -2.48
N LYS A 57 -15.05 1.89 -2.67
CA LYS A 57 -13.82 2.39 -3.31
C LYS A 57 -12.58 2.04 -2.49
N GLY A 58 -11.47 1.74 -3.18
CA GLY A 58 -10.21 1.39 -2.53
C GLY A 58 -10.15 -0.07 -2.10
N LEU A 59 -9.39 -0.31 -1.03
CA LEU A 59 -9.08 -1.63 -0.49
C LEU A 59 -9.23 -1.61 1.02
N GLU A 60 -9.88 -2.63 1.55
CA GLU A 60 -9.89 -2.91 2.97
C GLU A 60 -8.57 -3.58 3.39
N LEU A 61 -8.24 -3.51 4.68
CA LEU A 61 -7.06 -4.18 5.23
C LEU A 61 -7.05 -5.68 4.93
N HIS A 62 -8.24 -6.28 4.96
CA HIS A 62 -8.45 -7.70 4.67
C HIS A 62 -8.04 -8.05 3.23
N ASP A 63 -8.42 -7.22 2.26
CA ASP A 63 -8.09 -7.42 0.84
C ASP A 63 -6.57 -7.42 0.64
N ILE A 64 -5.88 -6.46 1.27
CA ILE A 64 -4.42 -6.35 1.18
C ILE A 64 -3.76 -7.56 1.86
N ALA A 65 -4.23 -7.96 3.04
CA ALA A 65 -3.66 -9.08 3.78
C ALA A 65 -3.81 -10.40 3.02
N LEU A 66 -4.98 -10.68 2.46
CA LEU A 66 -5.23 -11.89 1.65
C LEU A 66 -4.41 -11.88 0.35
N ALA A 67 -4.38 -10.76 -0.38
CA ALA A 67 -3.57 -10.66 -1.60
C ALA A 67 -2.09 -10.91 -1.31
N LEU A 68 -1.55 -10.39 -0.20
CA LEU A 68 -0.18 -10.62 0.24
C LEU A 68 0.13 -12.11 0.52
N GLN A 69 -0.85 -12.89 1.00
CA GLN A 69 -0.66 -14.33 1.19
C GLN A 69 -0.41 -15.06 -0.12
N THR A 70 -1.03 -14.63 -1.22
CA THR A 70 -0.78 -15.19 -2.57
C THR A 70 0.66 -14.95 -3.05
N TYR A 71 1.35 -13.97 -2.48
CA TYR A 71 2.78 -13.70 -2.68
C TYR A 71 3.68 -14.36 -1.61
N GLY A 72 3.13 -15.25 -0.78
CA GLY A 72 3.83 -15.88 0.34
C GLY A 72 4.24 -14.90 1.44
N LYS A 73 3.57 -13.74 1.54
CA LYS A 73 3.81 -12.74 2.58
C LYS A 73 2.72 -12.82 3.64
N TYR A 74 3.13 -12.82 4.90
CA TYR A 74 2.22 -12.86 6.04
C TYR A 74 2.35 -11.57 6.83
N VAL A 75 1.21 -11.00 7.16
CA VAL A 75 1.09 -9.76 7.93
C VAL A 75 0.09 -9.95 9.06
N VAL A 76 0.23 -9.17 10.12
CA VAL A 76 -0.76 -9.04 11.19
C VAL A 76 -1.18 -7.59 11.28
N ALA A 77 -2.46 -7.36 11.55
CA ALA A 77 -2.94 -6.02 11.87
C ALA A 77 -2.49 -5.64 13.29
N ASP A 78 -1.97 -4.44 13.44
CA ASP A 78 -1.52 -3.84 14.68
C ASP A 78 -2.12 -2.43 14.79
N TRP A 79 -2.92 -2.21 15.83
CA TRP A 79 -3.59 -0.93 16.12
C TRP A 79 -2.82 -0.08 17.12
N GLN A 80 -1.66 -0.54 17.59
CA GLN A 80 -0.80 0.27 18.42
C GLN A 80 0.09 1.15 17.55
N GLU A 81 -0.09 2.47 17.65
CA GLU A 81 0.84 3.42 17.05
C GLU A 81 2.20 3.31 17.75
N ARG A 82 3.26 3.35 16.95
CA ARG A 82 4.65 3.29 17.39
C ARG A 82 5.42 4.42 16.73
N ASP A 83 6.64 4.65 17.21
CA ASP A 83 7.58 5.49 16.47
C ASP A 83 7.73 4.97 15.02
N LEU A 84 7.56 5.86 14.05
CA LEU A 84 7.56 5.54 12.62
C LEU A 84 8.86 4.88 12.16
N ALA A 85 9.97 5.22 12.79
CA ALA A 85 11.27 4.61 12.50
C ALA A 85 11.34 3.14 12.96
N SER A 86 10.55 2.75 13.96
CA SER A 86 10.59 1.43 14.60
C SER A 86 9.85 0.33 13.82
N TYR A 87 8.96 0.71 12.89
CA TYR A 87 8.25 -0.28 12.08
C TYR A 87 9.21 -1.04 11.16
N PRO A 88 9.09 -2.38 11.07
CA PRO A 88 9.92 -3.17 10.18
C PRO A 88 9.61 -2.86 8.71
N ASN A 89 10.62 -3.00 7.86
CA ASN A 89 10.44 -2.87 6.41
C ASN A 89 9.42 -3.89 5.90
N GLY A 90 8.52 -3.42 5.03
CA GLY A 90 7.37 -4.16 4.55
C GLY A 90 6.08 -3.93 5.32
N THR A 91 6.10 -3.14 6.40
CA THR A 91 4.87 -2.67 7.05
C THR A 91 4.08 -1.78 6.10
N ILE A 92 2.79 -2.04 5.93
CA ILE A 92 1.86 -1.12 5.26
C ILE A 92 1.00 -0.47 6.33
N VAL A 93 0.99 0.86 6.41
CA VAL A 93 0.13 1.60 7.34
C VAL A 93 -1.07 2.16 6.61
N CYS A 94 -2.23 2.12 7.27
CA CYS A 94 -3.39 2.93 6.92
C CYS A 94 -3.38 4.19 7.78
N ILE A 95 -3.57 5.32 7.14
CA ILE A 95 -3.71 6.62 7.79
C ILE A 95 -5.01 7.29 7.37
N GLY A 96 -5.65 8.00 8.29
CA GLY A 96 -6.89 8.75 8.05
C GLY A 96 -6.68 10.26 8.07
N ASP A 97 -7.69 11.02 7.68
CA ASP A 97 -7.74 12.48 7.87
C ASP A 97 -8.19 12.85 9.28
N LYS A 98 -7.44 13.73 9.94
CA LYS A 98 -7.87 14.29 11.25
C LYS A 98 -9.18 15.09 11.15
N ASP A 99 -9.48 15.59 9.96
CA ASP A 99 -10.75 16.21 9.63
C ASP A 99 -11.76 15.13 9.23
N ALA A 100 -12.69 14.82 10.14
CA ALA A 100 -13.71 13.80 9.95
C ALA A 100 -14.69 14.10 8.80
N SER A 101 -14.72 15.32 8.26
CA SER A 101 -15.50 15.64 7.05
C SER A 101 -14.93 15.01 5.77
N ARG A 102 -13.69 14.50 5.84
CA ARG A 102 -12.99 13.84 4.74
C ARG A 102 -12.78 12.37 5.13
N ASP A 103 -13.75 11.53 4.83
CA ASP A 103 -13.60 10.07 5.01
C ASP A 103 -12.68 9.50 3.91
N SER A 104 -11.37 9.73 4.06
CA SER A 104 -10.35 9.25 3.12
C SER A 104 -9.18 8.58 3.82
N HIS A 105 -9.08 7.27 3.60
CA HIS A 105 -7.96 6.46 4.02
C HIS A 105 -6.84 6.49 2.97
N HIS A 106 -5.60 6.41 3.42
CA HIS A 106 -4.43 6.33 2.56
C HIS A 106 -3.45 5.29 3.07
N TYR A 107 -2.82 4.57 2.13
CA TYR A 107 -1.83 3.54 2.46
C TYR A 107 -0.41 4.02 2.13
N MET A 108 0.52 3.72 3.04
CA MET A 108 1.95 3.94 2.84
C MET A 108 2.74 2.68 3.20
N LEU A 109 3.87 2.46 2.52
CA LEU A 109 4.73 1.29 2.73
C LEU A 109 6.04 1.68 3.43
N LYS A 110 6.40 1.02 4.53
CA LYS A 110 7.73 1.13 5.13
C LYS A 110 8.76 0.42 4.25
N THR A 111 9.77 1.16 3.82
CA THR A 111 10.90 0.69 3.02
C THR A 111 12.23 1.01 3.72
N PRO A 112 13.36 0.43 3.26
CA PRO A 112 14.69 0.85 3.71
C PRO A 112 14.97 2.35 3.52
N SER A 113 14.37 2.99 2.51
CA SER A 113 14.58 4.41 2.20
C SER A 113 13.63 5.36 2.95
N GLY A 114 12.75 4.84 3.80
CA GLY A 114 11.68 5.59 4.47
C GLY A 114 10.30 5.06 4.09
N TRP A 115 9.26 5.84 4.33
CA TRP A 115 7.90 5.48 3.93
C TRP A 115 7.65 5.87 2.49
N MET A 116 7.38 4.88 1.64
CA MET A 116 6.91 5.10 0.27
C MET A 116 5.44 5.53 0.33
N ASP A 117 5.19 6.73 -0.16
CA ASP A 117 3.88 7.34 -0.32
C ASP A 117 3.50 7.28 -1.80
N PRO A 118 2.47 6.51 -2.20
CA PRO A 118 2.00 6.42 -3.58
C PRO A 118 1.43 7.71 -4.16
N TRP A 119 1.13 8.70 -3.31
CA TRP A 119 0.60 10.01 -3.66
C TRP A 119 1.28 11.11 -2.83
N HIS A 120 2.60 11.20 -2.96
CA HIS A 120 3.44 12.12 -2.20
C HIS A 120 3.12 13.60 -2.50
N ASN A 121 2.81 13.91 -3.76
CA ASN A 121 2.36 15.22 -4.20
C ASN A 121 0.84 15.41 -4.02
N MET A 122 0.34 15.17 -2.80
CA MET A 122 -1.09 15.28 -2.46
C MET A 122 -1.75 16.51 -3.10
N ASP A 123 -2.97 16.32 -3.59
CA ASP A 123 -3.78 17.31 -4.31
C ASP A 123 -3.24 17.77 -5.69
N ARG A 124 -2.15 17.18 -6.20
CA ARG A 124 -1.62 17.42 -7.55
C ARG A 124 -1.78 16.21 -8.47
N LYS A 125 -1.95 16.50 -9.77
CA LYS A 125 -1.94 15.51 -10.86
C LYS A 125 -0.82 15.85 -11.86
N PRO A 126 -0.16 14.85 -12.47
CA PRO A 126 -0.29 13.41 -12.19
C PRO A 126 0.17 13.09 -10.76
N ARG A 127 -0.37 12.02 -10.18
CA ARG A 127 0.05 11.61 -8.83
C ARG A 127 1.44 10.99 -8.90
N GLU A 128 2.30 11.40 -8.00
CA GLU A 128 3.70 10.98 -7.95
C GLU A 128 3.97 10.27 -6.62
N ALA A 129 4.77 9.22 -6.69
CA ALA A 129 5.26 8.55 -5.50
C ALA A 129 6.54 9.21 -4.99
N GLY A 130 6.72 9.20 -3.67
CA GLY A 130 7.91 9.73 -3.01
C GLY A 130 8.18 9.05 -1.69
N PHE A 131 9.40 9.25 -1.16
CA PHE A 131 9.75 8.81 0.19
C PHE A 131 9.52 9.94 1.19
N ARG A 132 9.01 9.60 2.37
CA ARG A 132 8.79 10.52 3.49
C ARG A 132 9.24 9.86 4.80
N GLN A 133 9.68 10.69 5.75
CA GLN A 133 10.05 10.23 7.10
C GLN A 133 8.88 10.29 8.07
N THR A 134 7.90 11.16 7.80
CA THR A 134 6.72 11.38 8.64
C THR A 134 5.43 11.24 7.83
N TYR A 135 4.31 11.07 8.54
CA TYR A 135 3.00 11.12 7.90
C TYR A 135 2.74 12.46 7.20
N PRO A 136 1.87 12.47 6.18
CA PRO A 136 1.43 13.70 5.56
C PRO A 136 0.74 14.62 6.57
N ARG A 137 0.87 15.93 6.38
CA ARG A 137 0.23 16.92 7.25
C ARG A 137 -1.28 16.65 7.30
N GLY A 138 -1.85 16.69 8.50
CA GLY A 138 -3.29 16.47 8.70
C GLY A 138 -3.72 15.00 8.72
N LYS A 139 -2.79 14.06 8.53
CA LYS A 139 -3.08 12.63 8.64
C LYS A 139 -2.73 12.06 10.03
N TYR A 140 -3.36 10.95 10.40
CA TYR A 140 -3.10 10.22 11.65
C TYR A 140 -3.11 8.71 11.43
N PHE A 141 -2.42 7.98 12.31
CA PHE A 141 -2.37 6.52 12.28
C PHE A 141 -3.74 5.90 12.55
N LEU A 142 -4.10 4.87 11.77
CA LEU A 142 -5.27 4.02 12.04
C LEU A 142 -4.85 2.60 12.42
N VAL A 143 -4.00 1.99 11.60
CA VAL A 143 -3.57 0.59 11.75
C VAL A 143 -2.34 0.30 10.88
N ALA A 144 -1.56 -0.71 11.25
CA ALA A 144 -0.46 -1.25 10.47
C ALA A 144 -0.68 -2.73 10.13
N LEU A 145 -0.42 -3.11 8.87
CA LEU A 145 -0.18 -4.50 8.47
C LEU A 145 1.32 -4.79 8.60
N VAL A 146 1.71 -5.39 9.73
CA VAL A 146 3.10 -5.63 10.10
C VAL A 146 3.54 -7.03 9.63
N PRO A 147 4.64 -7.17 8.88
CA PRO A 147 5.15 -8.46 8.44
C PRO A 147 5.46 -9.39 9.61
N LYS A 148 5.07 -10.66 9.46
CA LYS A 148 5.47 -11.75 10.35
C LYS A 148 6.17 -12.83 9.54
N ARG A 149 7.16 -13.47 10.18
CA ARG A 149 7.70 -14.72 9.69
C ARG A 149 6.69 -15.81 10.03
N ARG A 150 6.35 -16.68 9.07
CA ARG A 150 5.79 -17.98 9.44
C ARG A 150 6.88 -18.73 10.18
N THR A 151 6.72 -18.88 11.48
CA THR A 151 7.38 -19.96 12.21
C THR A 151 6.87 -21.26 11.62
N ALA A 152 7.78 -22.11 11.13
CA ALA A 152 7.41 -23.48 10.82
C ALA A 152 6.89 -24.10 12.11
N VAL A 153 5.65 -24.57 12.10
CA VAL A 153 5.19 -25.52 13.11
C VAL A 153 5.99 -26.78 12.83
N ARG A 154 6.89 -27.13 13.75
CA ARG A 154 7.57 -28.42 13.74
C ARG A 154 6.60 -29.50 14.20
#